data_AF-A0A966ANJ0-F1
#
_entry.id   AF-A0A966ANJ0-F1
#
_cell.length_a   1.000
_cell.length_b   1.000
_cell.length_c   1.000
_cell.angle_alpha   90.00
_cell.angle_beta   90.00
_cell.angle_gamma   90.00
#
_symmetry.space_group_name_H-M   'P 1'
#
loop_
_entity.id
_entity.type
_entity.pdbx_description
1 polymer ?
#
loop_
_entity_poly.entity_id
_entity_poly.type
_entity_poly.pdbx_seq_one_letter_code
_entity_poly.pdbx_strand_id
1 'polypeptide(L)'
;HKDTLGEALTPADAAWIYRSAAIEWDIGALEKTPGAALRVSNDMDELISAVCQQAHGDDHVVIMSNSGFAGFHQRLLQALQARKQ
;
A
#
# COMPACT_ATOMS: atom_id res chain seq x y z
N HIS A 1 6.76 -5.03 -17.95
CA HIS A 1 5.88 -5.60 -16.91
C HIS A 1 5.35 -4.56 -15.92
N LYS A 2 5.22 -3.27 -16.32
CA LYS A 2 4.64 -2.24 -15.45
C LYS A 2 3.12 -2.33 -15.47
N ASP A 3 2.57 -2.51 -16.67
CA ASP A 3 1.12 -2.61 -16.90
C ASP A 3 0.50 -3.81 -16.19
N THR A 4 1.24 -4.92 -16.08
CA THR A 4 0.80 -6.13 -15.39
C THR A 4 0.70 -5.98 -13.86
N LEU A 5 1.37 -4.98 -13.27
CA LEU A 5 1.33 -4.77 -11.82
C LEU A 5 -0.03 -4.20 -11.37
N GLY A 6 -0.59 -3.26 -12.13
CA GLY A 6 -1.92 -2.72 -11.84
C GLY A 6 -3.00 -3.80 -11.95
N GLU A 7 -2.94 -4.61 -13.00
CA GLU A 7 -3.84 -5.75 -13.19
C GLU A 7 -3.73 -6.78 -12.05
N ALA A 8 -2.51 -7.10 -11.61
CA ALA A 8 -2.28 -8.03 -10.51
C ALA A 8 -2.89 -7.57 -9.17
N LEU A 9 -3.11 -6.26 -9.00
CA LEU A 9 -3.69 -5.67 -7.79
C LEU A 9 -5.21 -5.46 -7.88
N THR A 10 -5.82 -5.70 -9.04
CA THR A 10 -7.27 -5.54 -9.26
C THR A 10 -8.14 -6.39 -8.32
N PRO A 11 -7.74 -7.59 -7.85
CA PRO A 11 -8.54 -8.35 -6.89
C PRO A 11 -8.68 -7.72 -5.49
N ALA A 12 -7.89 -6.71 -5.15
CA ALA A 12 -7.94 -6.06 -3.84
C ALA A 12 -8.97 -4.92 -3.82
N ASP A 13 -9.76 -4.84 -2.74
CA ASP A 13 -10.71 -3.74 -2.53
C ASP A 13 -10.03 -2.38 -2.40
N ALA A 14 -8.79 -2.38 -1.90
CA ALA A 14 -7.91 -1.22 -1.85
C ALA A 14 -6.45 -1.68 -1.92
N ALA A 15 -5.63 -0.97 -2.69
CA ALA A 15 -4.21 -1.24 -2.82
C ALA A 15 -3.40 0.05 -2.71
N TRP A 16 -2.26 -0.03 -2.05
CA TRP A 16 -1.30 1.06 -1.98
C TRP A 16 0.07 0.60 -2.41
N ILE A 17 0.76 1.44 -3.18
CA ILE A 17 2.16 1.24 -3.57
C ILE A 17 3.00 2.32 -2.93
N TYR A 18 4.06 1.89 -2.25
CA TYR A 18 5.12 2.79 -1.81
C TYR A 18 6.12 3.00 -2.95
N ARG A 19 6.31 4.25 -3.37
CA ARG A 19 7.36 4.66 -4.29
C ARG A 19 8.56 5.17 -3.49
N SER A 20 9.63 4.39 -3.44
CA SER A 20 10.91 4.91 -2.96
C SER A 20 11.58 5.78 -4.02
N ALA A 21 12.45 6.70 -3.58
CA ALA A 21 13.22 7.56 -4.48
C ALA A 21 14.13 6.79 -5.45
N ALA A 22 14.44 5.51 -5.16
CA ALA A 22 15.24 4.65 -6.02
C ALA A 22 14.45 4.10 -7.22
N ILE A 23 13.13 4.30 -7.28
CA ILE A 23 12.32 3.83 -8.40
C ILE A 23 12.17 4.95 -9.44
N GLU A 24 12.91 4.79 -10.55
CA GLU A 24 13.01 5.79 -11.63
C GLU A 24 11.78 5.84 -12.55
N TRP A 25 10.95 4.81 -12.56
CA TRP A 25 9.80 4.75 -13.46
C TRP A 25 8.52 5.34 -12.86
N ASP A 26 7.63 5.81 -13.74
CA ASP A 26 6.37 6.43 -13.37
C ASP A 26 5.37 5.41 -12.82
N ILE A 27 5.46 5.14 -11.51
CA ILE A 27 4.49 4.34 -10.76
C ILE A 27 3.11 5.03 -10.70
N GLY A 28 3.06 6.37 -10.82
CA GLY A 28 1.79 7.11 -10.80
C GLY A 28 0.86 6.77 -11.96
N ALA A 29 1.41 6.30 -13.08
CA ALA A 29 0.61 5.78 -14.19
C ALA A 29 -0.27 4.58 -13.79
N LEU A 30 0.10 3.82 -12.76
CA LEU A 30 -0.68 2.68 -12.29
C LEU A 30 -2.01 3.06 -11.66
N GLU A 31 -2.13 4.27 -11.09
CA GLU A 31 -3.40 4.78 -10.53
C GLU A 31 -4.48 4.94 -11.62
N LYS A 32 -4.07 4.98 -12.89
CA LYS A 32 -4.97 5.06 -14.04
C LYS A 32 -5.45 3.69 -14.50
N THR A 33 -5.05 2.60 -13.84
CA THR A 33 -5.46 1.23 -14.20
C THR A 33 -6.97 1.08 -13.94
N PRO A 34 -7.79 0.81 -14.97
CA PRO A 34 -9.23 0.68 -14.79
C PRO A 34 -9.58 -0.45 -13.82
N GLY A 35 -10.45 -0.16 -12.85
CA GLY A 35 -10.95 -1.15 -11.89
C GLY A 35 -10.02 -1.44 -10.70
N ALA A 36 -8.78 -0.96 -10.71
CA ALA A 36 -7.88 -1.08 -9.55
C ALA A 36 -8.11 0.10 -8.59
N ALA A 37 -8.45 -0.19 -7.33
CA ALA A 37 -8.52 0.80 -6.27
C ALA A 37 -7.11 1.12 -5.73
N LEU A 38 -6.24 1.62 -6.62
CA LEU A 38 -4.81 1.81 -6.37
C LEU A 38 -4.48 3.24 -5.99
N ARG A 39 -3.62 3.41 -4.98
CA ARG A 39 -3.02 4.68 -4.59
C ARG A 39 -1.51 4.58 -4.48
N VAL A 40 -0.78 5.61 -4.87
CA VAL A 40 0.68 5.67 -4.79
C VAL A 40 1.08 6.69 -3.74
N SER A 41 1.88 6.27 -2.76
CA SER A 41 2.48 7.16 -1.77
C SER A 41 4.00 7.13 -1.89
N ASN A 42 4.64 8.28 -1.74
CA ASN A 42 6.09 8.40 -1.59
C ASN A 42 6.52 8.63 -0.12
N ASP A 43 5.56 8.72 0.80
CA ASP A 43 5.78 8.88 2.23
C ASP A 43 5.26 7.64 2.99
N MET A 44 6.11 7.13 3.87
CA MET A 44 5.84 5.90 4.62
C MET A 44 4.82 6.12 5.74
N ASP A 45 4.86 7.27 6.39
CA ASP A 45 3.93 7.62 7.46
C ASP A 45 2.53 7.91 6.90
N GLU A 46 2.44 8.59 5.76
CA GLU A 46 1.18 8.77 5.04
C GLU A 46 0.58 7.44 4.60
N LEU A 47 1.42 6.51 4.11
CA LEU A 47 0.99 5.18 3.72
C LEU A 47 0.43 4.38 4.90
N ILE A 48 1.14 4.37 6.04
CA ILE A 48 0.68 3.70 7.26
C ILE A 48 -0.65 4.29 7.71
N SER A 49 -0.75 5.62 7.76
CA SER A 49 -1.98 6.33 8.16
C SER A 49 -3.15 5.95 7.25
N ALA A 50 -2.95 5.95 5.93
CA ALA A 50 -4.00 5.62 4.96
C ALA A 50 -4.48 4.17 5.11
N VAL A 51 -3.56 3.20 5.26
CA VAL A 51 -3.91 1.80 5.47
C VAL A 51 -4.62 1.63 6.82
N CYS A 52 -4.15 2.29 7.88
CA CYS A 52 -4.81 2.27 9.19
C CYS A 52 -6.21 2.87 9.18
N GLN A 53 -6.47 3.88 8.36
CA GLN A 53 -7.82 4.48 8.24
C GLN A 53 -8.77 3.55 7.48
N GLN A 54 -8.28 2.84 6.46
CA GLN A 54 -9.10 1.91 5.68
C GLN A 54 -9.35 0.58 6.41
N ALA A 55 -8.39 0.06 7.16
CA ALA A 55 -8.50 -1.29 7.73
C ALA A 55 -9.59 -1.40 8.81
N HIS A 56 -10.46 -2.40 8.70
CA HIS A 56 -11.50 -2.75 9.67
C HIS A 56 -11.22 -4.11 10.32
N GLY A 57 -12.05 -4.50 11.29
CA GLY A 57 -11.82 -5.67 12.14
C GLY A 57 -11.74 -7.01 11.39
N ASP A 58 -12.44 -7.12 10.27
CA ASP A 58 -12.54 -8.33 9.45
C ASP A 58 -11.75 -8.23 8.14
N ASP A 59 -10.93 -7.19 7.98
CA ASP A 59 -10.16 -6.98 6.76
C ASP A 59 -8.87 -7.81 6.75
N HIS A 60 -8.49 -8.27 5.56
CA HIS A 60 -7.23 -8.94 5.33
C HIS A 60 -6.22 -7.98 4.70
N VAL A 61 -5.11 -7.72 5.39
CA VAL A 61 -4.02 -6.88 4.89
C VAL A 61 -2.87 -7.76 4.41
N VAL A 62 -2.56 -7.70 3.11
CA VAL A 62 -1.41 -8.38 2.50
C VAL A 62 -0.29 -7.37 2.25
N ILE A 63 0.87 -7.61 2.86
CA ILE A 63 2.06 -6.78 2.69
C ILE A 63 3.04 -7.51 1.77
N MET A 64 3.35 -6.93 0.61
CA MET A 64 4.31 -7.48 -0.35
C MET A 64 5.56 -6.59 -0.41
N SER A 65 6.70 -7.13 0.03
CA SER A 65 7.99 -6.44 -0.09
C SER A 65 9.13 -7.44 -0.24
N ASN A 66 10.09 -7.12 -1.10
CA ASN A 66 11.31 -7.91 -1.29
C ASN A 66 12.40 -7.59 -0.25
N SER A 67 12.13 -6.71 0.72
CA SER A 67 13.11 -6.22 1.70
C SER A 67 12.43 -5.83 3.02
N GLY A 68 13.17 -5.26 3.97
CA GLY A 68 12.64 -4.90 5.30
C GLY A 68 11.54 -3.82 5.31
N PHE A 69 11.26 -3.18 4.17
CA PHE A 69 10.17 -2.20 3.98
C PHE A 69 10.11 -1.12 5.09
N ALA A 70 11.26 -0.64 5.54
CA ALA A 70 11.38 0.32 6.65
C ALA A 70 10.61 -0.08 7.94
N GLY A 71 10.46 -1.38 8.20
CA GLY A 71 9.73 -1.89 9.36
C GLY A 71 8.21 -1.72 9.28
N PHE A 72 7.65 -1.52 8.08
CA PHE A 72 6.22 -1.21 7.87
C PHE A 72 5.27 -2.15 8.61
N HIS A 73 5.53 -3.45 8.61
CA HIS A 73 4.69 -4.44 9.29
C HIS A 73 4.56 -4.15 10.81
N GLN A 74 5.65 -3.85 11.49
CA GLN A 74 5.65 -3.50 12.92
C GLN A 74 4.96 -2.16 13.17
N ARG A 75 5.28 -1.14 12.35
CA ARG A 75 4.69 0.20 12.48
C ARG A 75 3.18 0.19 12.25
N LEU A 76 2.72 -0.56 11.25
CA LEU A 76 1.30 -0.74 10.96
C LEU A 76 0.58 -1.43 12.11
N LEU A 77 1.15 -2.52 12.65
CA LEU A 77 0.56 -3.21 13.81
C LEU A 77 0.45 -2.30 15.02
N GLN A 78 1.48 -1.51 15.33
CA GLN A 78 1.46 -0.54 16.42
C GLN A 78 0.37 0.51 16.21
N ALA A 79 0.25 1.06 15.01
CA ALA A 79 -0.77 2.06 14.68
C ALA A 79 -2.20 1.49 14.76
N LEU A 80 -2.42 0.26 14.28
CA LEU A 80 -3.71 -0.43 14.39
C LEU A 80 -4.08 -0.75 15.84
N GLN A 81 -3.10 -1.13 16.67
CA GLN A 81 -3.32 -1.37 18.11
C GLN A 81 -3.65 -0.07 18.85
N ALA A 82 -2.95 1.03 18.54
CA ALA A 82 -3.20 2.33 19.14
C ALA A 82 -4.61 2.88 18.79
N ARG A 83 -5.13 2.56 17.60
CA ARG A 83 -6.51 2.90 17.20
C ARG A 83 -7.58 2.13 17.99
N LYS A 84 -7.28 0.93 18.49
CA LYS A 84 -8.24 0.09 19.23
C LYS A 84 -8.43 0.52 20.69
N GLN A 85 -7.81 1.62 21.13
CA GLN A 85 -7.99 2.20 22.47
C GLN A 85 -9.08 3.28 22.48
#